data_AF-A0A842Y8U2-F1
#
_entry.id   AF-A0A842Y8U2-F1
#
_cell.length_a   1.000
_cell.length_b   1.000
_cell.length_c   1.000
_cell.angle_alpha   90.00
_cell.angle_beta   90.00
_cell.angle_gamma   90.00
#
_symmetry.space_group_name_H-M   'P 1'
#
loop_
_entity.id
_entity.type
_entity.pdbx_description
1 polymer ?
#
loop_
_entity_poly.entity_id
_entity_poly.type
_entity_poly.pdbx_seq_one_letter_code
_entity_poly.pdbx_strand_id
1 'polypeptide(L)'
;MELSIKEVLDNPYAYNNVQITGIVNQTIDVPGYTLMEISDGTGNMWIAGASISIKNSSQITASGNLETEFYSKTLDKTFDVLILASSVSGDTATSITSNPPHGGIEPAPIDVNVTAIEGGTRIEEILNNTTDFADQEIKLAAVVTKNVVLIDYTMITIEDGTGELKAKSPNSFEFSVGEKIIVTGTVSTDVDLGSGYYYDVLIEITEKE
;
A
#
# COMPACT_ATOMS: atom_id res chain seq x y z
N MET A 1 12.21 -3.93 14.68
CA MET A 1 13.58 -3.77 15.22
C MET A 1 13.95 -2.32 14.99
N GLU A 2 14.37 -1.60 16.04
CA GLU A 2 14.85 -0.23 15.88
C GLU A 2 16.27 -0.28 15.29
N LEU A 3 16.51 0.48 14.22
CA LEU A 3 17.79 0.56 13.50
C LEU A 3 18.23 2.02 13.39
N SER A 4 19.54 2.25 13.33
CA SER A 4 20.07 3.54 12.92
C SER A 4 19.93 3.73 11.42
N ILE A 5 19.87 4.99 10.98
CA ILE A 5 19.81 5.35 9.56
C ILE A 5 21.04 4.80 8.84
N LYS A 6 22.23 4.88 9.45
CA LYS A 6 23.46 4.35 8.86
C LYS A 6 23.40 2.84 8.61
N GLU A 7 22.87 2.05 9.54
CA GLU A 7 22.75 0.59 9.36
C GLU A 7 21.88 0.23 8.16
N VAL A 8 20.78 0.97 7.99
CA VAL A 8 19.86 0.78 6.86
C VAL A 8 20.49 1.23 5.55
N LEU A 9 21.17 2.38 5.51
CA LEU A 9 21.81 2.88 4.30
C LEU A 9 23.04 2.07 3.88
N ASP A 10 23.79 1.52 4.83
CA ASP A 10 24.93 0.64 4.52
C ASP A 10 24.46 -0.72 3.97
N ASN A 11 23.23 -1.16 4.29
CA ASN A 11 22.69 -2.46 3.88
C ASN A 11 21.18 -2.40 3.54
N PRO A 12 20.76 -1.69 2.48
CA PRO A 12 19.34 -1.44 2.21
C PRO A 12 18.55 -2.71 1.87
N TYR A 13 19.20 -3.78 1.42
CA TYR A 13 18.53 -5.04 1.10
C TYR A 13 18.47 -6.03 2.27
N ALA A 14 19.00 -5.67 3.44
CA ALA A 14 19.04 -6.57 4.59
C ALA A 14 17.75 -6.55 5.43
N TYR A 15 16.88 -5.55 5.22
CA TYR A 15 15.71 -5.31 6.07
C TYR A 15 14.48 -4.99 5.23
N ASN A 16 13.41 -5.76 5.42
CA ASN A 16 12.12 -5.52 4.74
C ASN A 16 11.28 -4.47 5.49
N ASN A 17 11.23 -4.56 6.82
CA ASN A 17 10.51 -3.62 7.68
C ASN A 17 11.43 -3.08 8.77
N VAL A 18 11.48 -1.76 8.90
CA VAL A 18 12.36 -1.05 9.82
C VAL A 18 11.57 -0.15 10.76
N GLN A 19 12.17 0.16 11.91
CA GLN A 19 11.72 1.22 12.80
C GLN A 19 12.88 2.17 13.02
N ILE A 20 12.70 3.46 12.77
CA ILE A 20 13.73 4.49 12.92
C ILE A 20 13.17 5.65 13.71
N THR A 21 13.95 6.12 14.68
CA THR A 21 13.67 7.33 15.45
C THR A 21 14.64 8.43 15.02
N GLY A 22 14.13 9.63 14.70
CA GLY A 22 14.97 10.75 14.25
C GLY A 22 14.29 12.11 14.40
N ILE A 23 15.08 13.17 14.18
CA ILE A 23 14.65 14.56 14.18
C ILE A 23 14.25 14.96 12.77
N VAL A 24 13.04 15.51 12.61
CA VAL A 24 12.54 16.03 11.32
C VAL A 24 13.33 17.27 10.92
N ASN A 25 14.01 17.19 9.79
CA ASN A 25 14.71 18.32 9.18
C ASN A 25 13.74 19.17 8.37
N GLN A 26 12.89 18.50 7.57
CA GLN A 26 11.89 19.13 6.71
C GLN A 26 10.75 18.19 6.37
N THR A 27 9.61 18.77 6.02
CA THR A 27 8.44 18.07 5.48
C THR A 27 8.05 18.62 4.11
N ILE A 28 7.51 17.77 3.26
CA ILE A 28 6.92 18.13 1.96
C ILE A 28 5.55 17.45 1.88
N ASP A 29 4.50 18.25 1.87
CA ASP A 29 3.14 17.75 1.66
C ASP A 29 2.85 17.62 0.17
N VAL A 30 2.42 16.42 -0.23
CA VAL A 30 1.92 16.14 -1.58
C VAL A 30 0.51 15.55 -1.47
N PRO A 31 -0.27 15.53 -2.56
CA PRO A 31 -1.57 14.87 -2.52
C PRO A 31 -1.42 13.40 -2.08
N GLY A 32 -2.06 13.04 -0.97
CA GLY A 32 -2.13 11.67 -0.45
C GLY A 32 -1.11 11.29 0.64
N TYR A 33 0.02 12.00 0.77
CA TYR A 33 1.04 11.68 1.78
C TYR A 33 1.95 12.87 2.12
N THR A 34 2.66 12.78 3.25
CA THR A 34 3.71 13.72 3.63
C THR A 34 5.05 13.01 3.55
N LEU A 35 6.01 13.62 2.87
CA LEU A 35 7.42 13.23 2.90
C LEU A 35 8.11 13.94 4.05
N MET A 36 8.86 13.21 4.85
CA MET A 36 9.61 13.72 6.00
C MET A 36 11.07 13.31 5.84
N GLU A 37 11.99 14.27 5.83
CA GLU A 37 13.41 13.97 5.96
C GLU A 37 13.79 14.01 7.43
N ILE A 38 14.32 12.90 7.94
CA ILE A 38 14.78 12.81 9.33
C ILE A 38 16.28 12.60 9.42
N SER A 39 16.85 12.94 10.58
CA SER A 39 18.21 12.63 10.96
C SER A 39 18.29 12.01 12.36
N ASP A 40 19.15 11.02 12.56
CA ASP A 40 19.39 10.37 13.85
C ASP A 40 20.82 10.61 14.39
N GLY A 41 21.58 11.47 13.71
CA GLY A 41 23.01 11.74 13.98
C GLY A 41 23.97 10.76 13.28
N THR A 42 23.48 9.66 12.73
CA THR A 42 24.26 8.70 11.93
C THR A 42 24.06 8.89 10.42
N GLY A 43 22.93 9.46 10.01
CA GLY A 43 22.65 9.83 8.63
C GLY A 43 21.34 10.60 8.49
N ASN A 44 20.91 10.77 7.22
CA ASN A 44 19.61 11.33 6.87
C ASN A 44 18.81 10.29 6.08
N MET A 45 17.49 10.25 6.27
CA MET A 45 16.61 9.34 5.54
C MET A 45 15.25 9.99 5.25
N TRP A 46 14.67 9.64 4.12
CA TRP A 46 13.32 10.03 3.76
C TRP A 46 12.30 9.00 4.25
N ILE A 47 11.18 9.51 4.74
CA ILE A 47 10.01 8.74 5.13
C ILE A 47 8.82 9.29 4.34
N ALA A 48 8.07 8.43 3.68
CA ALA A 48 6.75 8.76 3.16
C ALA A 48 5.70 8.11 4.07
N GLY A 49 4.81 8.93 4.63
CA GLY A 49 3.75 8.46 5.52
C GLY A 49 2.44 9.21 5.27
N ALA A 50 1.36 8.74 5.89
CA ALA A 50 0.05 9.38 5.80
C ALA A 50 0.14 10.91 6.05
N SER A 51 -0.68 11.69 5.34
CA SER A 51 -0.68 13.15 5.47
C SER A 51 -0.81 13.58 6.92
N ILE A 52 0.24 14.22 7.44
CA ILE A 52 0.35 14.58 8.84
C ILE A 52 1.04 15.93 8.99
N SER A 53 0.53 16.74 9.92
CA SER A 53 1.19 17.99 10.27
C SER A 53 2.22 17.72 11.37
N ILE A 54 3.50 17.80 11.01
CA ILE A 54 4.64 17.68 11.92
C ILE A 54 5.48 18.95 11.78
N LYS A 55 5.99 19.46 12.90
CA LYS A 55 6.90 20.61 12.90
C LYS A 55 8.33 20.15 12.61
N ASN A 56 9.08 20.98 11.90
CA ASN A 56 10.53 20.81 11.83
C ASN A 56 11.12 20.81 13.25
N SER A 57 12.22 20.08 13.41
CA SER A 57 12.89 19.82 14.68
C SER A 57 12.10 18.96 15.68
N SER A 58 10.93 18.43 15.32
CA SER A 58 10.25 17.42 16.12
C SER A 58 10.96 16.08 16.03
N GLN A 59 11.05 15.37 17.15
CA GLN A 59 11.46 13.97 17.16
C GLN A 59 10.27 13.09 16.80
N ILE A 60 10.48 12.17 15.86
CA ILE A 60 9.49 11.19 15.44
C ILE A 60 10.10 9.79 15.41
N THR A 61 9.27 8.79 15.60
CA THR A 61 9.54 7.38 15.34
C THR A 61 8.64 6.94 14.19
N ALA A 62 9.25 6.43 13.13
CA ALA A 62 8.55 5.87 11.99
C ALA A 62 8.81 4.37 11.92
N SER A 63 7.75 3.60 11.62
CA SER A 63 7.86 2.17 11.35
C SER A 63 7.21 1.86 10.02
N GLY A 64 7.85 1.04 9.19
CA GLY A 64 7.34 0.70 7.88
C GLY A 64 8.31 -0.09 7.01
N ASN A 65 7.94 -0.25 5.74
CA ASN A 65 8.74 -0.99 4.78
C ASN A 65 9.85 -0.12 4.21
N LEU A 66 11.00 -0.73 3.92
CA LEU A 66 12.07 -0.06 3.20
C LEU A 66 11.82 -0.19 1.70
N GLU A 67 11.87 0.93 0.99
CA GLU A 67 11.78 0.98 -0.46
C GLU A 67 13.07 1.51 -1.05
N THR A 68 13.51 0.93 -2.17
CA THR A 68 14.64 1.40 -2.96
C THR A 68 14.17 1.93 -4.30
N GLU A 69 14.85 2.94 -4.83
CA GLU A 69 14.53 3.57 -6.14
C GLU A 69 13.08 4.08 -6.24
N PHE A 70 12.51 4.55 -5.12
CA PHE A 70 11.15 5.06 -5.08
C PHE A 70 11.02 6.34 -5.91
N TYR A 71 10.16 6.31 -6.93
CA TYR A 71 9.89 7.47 -7.79
C TYR A 71 8.62 8.22 -7.38
N SER A 72 8.78 9.47 -6.93
CA SER A 72 7.68 10.38 -6.66
C SER A 72 7.30 11.16 -7.91
N LYS A 73 6.17 10.82 -8.54
CA LYS A 73 5.67 11.53 -9.73
C LYS A 73 5.38 13.01 -9.43
N THR A 74 4.84 13.31 -8.25
CA THR A 74 4.49 14.69 -7.86
C THR A 74 5.71 15.59 -7.70
N LEU A 75 6.84 15.03 -7.27
CA LEU A 75 8.08 15.78 -7.09
C LEU A 75 9.07 15.62 -8.25
N ASP A 76 8.73 14.80 -9.26
CA ASP A 76 9.63 14.41 -10.35
C ASP A 76 11.01 13.98 -9.80
N LYS A 77 11.00 13.16 -8.74
CA LYS A 77 12.19 12.83 -7.95
C LYS A 77 12.24 11.36 -7.56
N THR A 78 13.41 10.75 -7.73
CA THR A 78 13.72 9.41 -7.21
C THR A 78 14.44 9.50 -5.87
N PHE A 79 14.11 8.60 -4.97
CA PHE A 79 14.77 8.41 -3.68
C PHE A 79 15.46 7.05 -3.69
N ASP A 80 16.78 7.03 -3.50
CA ASP A 80 17.57 5.79 -3.53
C ASP A 80 17.08 4.78 -2.49
N VAL A 81 16.79 5.27 -1.27
CA VAL A 81 16.22 4.50 -0.16
C VAL A 81 15.27 5.39 0.64
N LEU A 82 14.07 4.91 0.94
CA LEU A 82 13.14 5.57 1.86
C LEU A 82 12.32 4.57 2.68
N ILE A 83 11.63 5.06 3.70
CA ILE A 83 10.66 4.26 4.46
C ILE A 83 9.24 4.60 4.03
N LEU A 84 8.47 3.63 3.56
CA LEU A 84 7.01 3.71 3.48
C LEU A 84 6.42 3.42 4.86
N ALA A 85 6.18 4.48 5.64
CA ALA A 85 5.80 4.38 7.04
C ALA A 85 4.33 4.00 7.22
N SER A 86 4.09 2.78 7.71
CA SER A 86 2.77 2.33 8.17
C SER A 86 2.35 3.00 9.48
N SER A 87 3.31 3.53 10.24
CA SER A 87 3.03 4.38 11.40
C SER A 87 4.11 5.44 11.61
N VAL A 88 3.69 6.62 12.03
CA VAL A 88 4.56 7.72 12.48
C VAL A 88 4.02 8.23 13.81
N SER A 89 4.87 8.33 14.83
CA SER A 89 4.51 8.79 16.17
C SER A 89 5.55 9.78 16.70
N GLY A 90 5.16 10.74 17.54
CA GLY A 90 6.10 11.72 18.10
C GLY A 90 5.43 12.88 18.84
N ASP A 91 6.24 13.67 19.54
CA ASP A 91 5.86 14.66 20.56
C ASP A 91 4.96 15.82 20.05
N THR A 92 4.75 15.94 18.74
CA THR A 92 3.92 17.00 18.13
C THR A 92 3.21 16.58 16.84
N ALA A 93 3.02 15.27 16.66
CA ALA A 93 2.25 14.74 15.53
C ALA A 93 0.76 15.03 15.74
N THR A 94 0.24 16.08 15.10
CA THR A 94 -1.18 16.43 15.21
C THR A 94 -1.87 16.09 13.90
N SER A 95 -2.72 15.06 13.89
CA SER A 95 -3.57 14.77 12.74
C SER A 95 -4.45 15.98 12.46
N ILE A 96 -4.37 16.54 11.25
CA ILE A 96 -5.33 17.53 10.80
C ILE A 96 -6.67 16.81 10.58
N THR A 97 -7.65 17.12 11.41
CA THR A 97 -8.95 16.46 11.41
C THR A 97 -9.80 16.93 10.22
N SER A 98 -10.03 16.02 9.28
CA SER A 98 -11.21 16.04 8.40
C SER A 98 -11.59 14.60 8.09
N ASN A 99 -12.44 14.04 8.97
CA ASN A 99 -12.84 12.62 9.07
C ASN A 99 -11.65 11.65 9.19
N PRO A 100 -11.81 10.45 9.78
CA PRO A 100 -10.82 9.41 9.59
C PRO A 100 -11.10 8.74 8.23
N PRO A 101 -10.36 9.01 7.15
CA PRO A 101 -10.22 7.97 6.17
C PRO A 101 -9.36 6.89 6.82
N HIS A 102 -9.76 5.62 6.70
CA HIS A 102 -8.84 4.49 6.87
C HIS A 102 -7.76 4.60 5.77
N GLY A 103 -6.84 5.54 5.93
CA GLY A 103 -5.81 5.91 4.98
C GLY A 103 -4.53 5.14 5.26
N GLY A 104 -4.51 3.87 4.88
CA GLY A 104 -3.24 3.24 4.53
C GLY A 104 -2.60 4.07 3.43
N ILE A 105 -1.31 4.34 3.55
CA ILE A 105 -0.45 4.95 2.53
C ILE A 105 -0.92 4.43 1.17
N GLU A 106 -1.45 5.31 0.31
CA GLU A 106 -1.69 4.91 -1.06
C GLU A 106 -0.31 4.80 -1.71
N PRO A 107 0.07 3.62 -2.23
CA PRO A 107 1.35 3.47 -2.88
C PRO A 107 1.48 4.51 -4.00
N ALA A 108 2.73 4.90 -4.32
CA ALA A 108 2.98 5.74 -5.49
C ALA A 108 2.17 5.19 -6.68
N PRO A 109 1.52 6.05 -7.50
CA PRO A 109 0.58 5.61 -8.52
C PRO A 109 1.26 4.58 -9.41
N ILE A 110 0.87 3.32 -9.20
CA ILE A 110 1.37 2.19 -9.95
C ILE A 110 0.89 2.42 -11.39
N ASP A 111 1.77 2.22 -12.36
CA ASP A 111 1.35 2.34 -13.76
C ASP A 111 0.47 1.13 -14.10
N VAL A 112 -0.84 1.28 -13.86
CA VAL A 112 -1.81 0.24 -14.10
C VAL A 112 -2.21 0.26 -15.57
N ASN A 113 -1.33 -0.30 -16.40
CA ASN A 113 -1.59 -0.57 -17.80
C ASN A 113 -1.71 -2.08 -17.99
N VAL A 114 -2.95 -2.56 -17.85
CA VAL A 114 -3.33 -3.96 -18.02
C VAL A 114 -4.14 -4.10 -19.29
N THR A 115 -3.65 -4.95 -20.19
CA THR A 115 -4.37 -5.29 -21.43
C THR A 115 -5.45 -6.33 -21.12
N ALA A 116 -6.63 -6.16 -21.70
CA ALA A 116 -7.67 -7.18 -21.62
C ALA A 116 -7.14 -8.53 -22.14
N ILE A 117 -7.45 -9.60 -21.42
CA ILE A 117 -7.08 -10.97 -21.78
C ILE A 117 -8.28 -11.69 -22.39
N GLU A 118 -8.03 -12.67 -23.25
CA GLU A 118 -9.09 -13.48 -23.85
C GLU A 118 -9.85 -14.25 -22.76
N GLY A 119 -11.18 -14.13 -22.75
CA GLY A 119 -12.05 -14.73 -21.73
C GLY A 119 -11.93 -14.10 -20.34
N GLY A 120 -11.23 -12.95 -20.21
CA GLY A 120 -11.13 -12.23 -18.94
C GLY A 120 -12.24 -11.20 -18.76
N THR A 121 -12.70 -11.08 -17.52
CA THR A 121 -13.66 -10.05 -17.08
C THR A 121 -12.89 -8.80 -16.65
N ARG A 122 -13.33 -7.60 -17.04
CA ARG A 122 -12.78 -6.32 -16.55
C ARG A 122 -13.35 -5.92 -15.20
N ILE A 123 -12.60 -5.16 -14.41
CA ILE A 123 -13.08 -4.72 -13.10
C ILE A 123 -14.30 -3.79 -13.23
N GLU A 124 -14.31 -2.89 -14.22
CA GLU A 124 -15.48 -2.02 -14.47
C GLU A 124 -16.76 -2.79 -14.79
N GLU A 125 -16.67 -3.97 -15.42
CA GLU A 125 -17.84 -4.79 -15.75
C GLU A 125 -18.49 -5.33 -14.47
N ILE A 126 -17.65 -5.80 -13.54
CA ILE A 126 -18.08 -6.29 -12.23
C ILE A 126 -18.70 -5.15 -11.43
N LEU A 127 -18.03 -4.00 -11.35
CA LEU A 127 -18.48 -2.84 -10.56
C LEU A 127 -19.78 -2.22 -11.08
N ASN A 128 -20.01 -2.24 -12.39
CA ASN A 128 -21.23 -1.68 -12.98
C ASN A 128 -22.41 -2.66 -12.96
N ASN A 129 -22.16 -3.97 -12.83
CA ASN A 129 -23.18 -5.01 -12.92
C ASN A 129 -23.08 -6.02 -11.77
N THR A 130 -22.77 -5.56 -10.57
CA THR A 130 -22.45 -6.40 -9.39
C THR A 130 -23.41 -7.58 -9.18
N THR A 131 -24.71 -7.36 -9.37
CA THR A 131 -25.74 -8.40 -9.17
C THR A 131 -25.65 -9.54 -10.18
N ASP A 132 -25.20 -9.28 -11.41
CA ASP A 132 -25.04 -10.30 -12.45
C ASP A 132 -23.79 -11.17 -12.22
N PHE A 133 -22.82 -10.64 -11.48
CA PHE A 133 -21.58 -11.34 -11.14
C PHE A 133 -21.62 -12.05 -9.79
N ALA A 134 -22.63 -11.82 -8.95
CA ALA A 134 -22.75 -12.50 -7.67
C ALA A 134 -22.68 -14.04 -7.85
N ASP A 135 -21.79 -14.66 -7.08
CA ASP A 135 -21.47 -16.10 -7.12
C ASP A 135 -20.93 -16.62 -8.46
N GLN A 136 -20.57 -15.73 -9.40
CA GLN A 136 -19.93 -16.12 -10.66
C GLN A 136 -18.43 -16.28 -10.51
N GLU A 137 -17.89 -17.31 -11.16
CA GLU A 137 -16.45 -17.47 -11.35
C GLU A 137 -15.98 -16.58 -12.51
N ILE A 138 -14.91 -15.83 -12.28
CA ILE A 138 -14.32 -14.93 -13.26
C ILE A 138 -12.82 -15.16 -13.36
N LYS A 139 -12.26 -14.88 -14.55
CA LYS A 139 -10.83 -14.79 -14.80
C LYS A 139 -10.47 -13.32 -15.01
N LEU A 140 -9.45 -12.83 -14.32
CA LEU A 140 -9.09 -11.40 -14.31
C LEU A 140 -7.59 -11.21 -14.41
N ALA A 141 -7.16 -10.30 -15.28
CA ALA A 141 -5.81 -9.76 -15.28
C ALA A 141 -5.80 -8.42 -14.52
N ALA A 142 -4.85 -8.24 -13.60
CA ALA A 142 -4.74 -7.02 -12.80
C ALA A 142 -3.31 -6.79 -12.29
N VAL A 143 -3.07 -5.62 -11.71
CA VAL A 143 -1.88 -5.29 -10.92
C VAL A 143 -2.25 -5.29 -9.45
N VAL A 144 -1.43 -5.92 -8.61
CA VAL A 144 -1.59 -5.86 -7.14
C VAL A 144 -1.14 -4.49 -6.65
N THR A 145 -2.04 -3.72 -6.05
CA THR A 145 -1.73 -2.38 -5.53
C THR A 145 -1.53 -2.37 -4.02
N LYS A 146 -2.13 -3.31 -3.28
CA LYS A 146 -1.88 -3.54 -1.86
C LYS A 146 -1.87 -5.03 -1.56
N ASN A 147 -1.00 -5.46 -0.65
CA ASN A 147 -0.97 -6.81 -0.09
C ASN A 147 -0.89 -6.70 1.43
N VAL A 148 -1.83 -7.35 2.12
CA VAL A 148 -1.83 -7.53 3.58
C VAL A 148 -2.05 -9.01 3.89
N VAL A 149 -1.01 -9.67 4.38
CA VAL A 149 -1.09 -11.05 4.86
C VAL A 149 -1.74 -11.06 6.25
N LEU A 150 -2.88 -11.74 6.38
CA LEU A 150 -3.55 -12.01 7.65
C LEU A 150 -3.35 -13.48 8.03
N ILE A 151 -3.79 -13.85 9.22
CA ILE A 151 -3.51 -15.20 9.76
C ILE A 151 -4.11 -16.32 8.91
N ASP A 152 -5.33 -16.14 8.40
CA ASP A 152 -6.05 -17.18 7.64
C ASP A 152 -6.01 -16.97 6.12
N TYR A 153 -5.78 -15.73 5.67
CA TYR A 153 -5.83 -15.35 4.26
C TYR A 153 -5.03 -14.08 4.00
N THR A 154 -4.70 -13.83 2.74
CA THR A 154 -4.10 -12.58 2.30
C THR A 154 -5.20 -11.71 1.69
N MET A 155 -5.31 -10.47 2.17
CA MET A 155 -6.16 -9.46 1.56
C MET A 155 -5.31 -8.66 0.57
N ILE A 156 -5.71 -8.66 -0.69
CA ILE A 156 -5.06 -7.87 -1.74
C ILE A 156 -6.03 -6.83 -2.28
N THR A 157 -5.46 -5.75 -2.80
CA THR A 157 -6.15 -4.78 -3.64
C THR A 157 -5.58 -4.92 -5.04
N ILE A 158 -6.44 -4.99 -6.04
CA ILE A 158 -6.07 -5.20 -7.44
C ILE A 158 -6.71 -4.14 -8.33
N GLU A 159 -6.00 -3.71 -9.37
CA GLU A 159 -6.44 -2.71 -10.32
C GLU A 159 -6.09 -3.14 -11.75
N ASP A 160 -7.00 -2.94 -12.71
CA ASP A 160 -6.79 -3.30 -14.13
C ASP A 160 -6.80 -2.08 -15.08
N GLY A 161 -6.80 -0.88 -14.49
CA GLY A 161 -6.87 0.41 -15.17
C GLY A 161 -8.30 0.89 -15.45
N THR A 162 -9.32 0.08 -15.17
CA THR A 162 -10.74 0.48 -15.25
C THR A 162 -11.43 0.59 -13.90
N GLY A 163 -10.83 0.01 -12.85
CA GLY A 163 -11.27 0.17 -11.48
C GLY A 163 -10.38 -0.61 -10.52
N GLU A 164 -10.72 -0.50 -9.23
CA GLU A 164 -10.06 -1.21 -8.13
C GLU A 164 -11.05 -2.18 -7.47
N LEU A 165 -10.60 -3.38 -7.12
CA LEU A 165 -11.34 -4.32 -6.27
C LEU A 165 -10.47 -4.88 -5.14
N LYS A 166 -11.13 -5.28 -4.05
CA LYS A 166 -10.52 -6.09 -3.00
C LYS A 166 -10.67 -7.57 -3.35
N ALA A 167 -9.64 -8.33 -3.05
CA ALA A 167 -9.69 -9.78 -3.18
C ALA A 167 -9.08 -10.45 -1.95
N LYS A 168 -9.66 -11.58 -1.58
CA LYS A 168 -9.20 -12.47 -0.53
C LYS A 168 -8.58 -13.69 -1.19
N SER A 169 -7.38 -14.05 -0.77
CA SER A 169 -6.61 -15.16 -1.32
C SER A 169 -6.12 -16.10 -0.22
N PRO A 170 -5.98 -17.41 -0.49
CA PRO A 170 -5.21 -18.30 0.36
C PRO A 170 -3.78 -17.78 0.58
N ASN A 171 -3.25 -17.93 1.80
CA ASN A 171 -1.87 -17.56 2.14
C ASN A 171 -0.79 -18.39 1.40
N SER A 172 -1.17 -19.47 0.72
CA SER A 172 -0.27 -20.23 -0.15
C SER A 172 0.06 -19.51 -1.46
N PHE A 173 -0.69 -18.47 -1.82
CA PHE A 173 -0.38 -17.62 -2.96
C PHE A 173 0.38 -16.40 -2.48
N GLU A 174 1.56 -16.17 -3.05
CA GLU A 174 2.38 -15.00 -2.76
C GLU A 174 2.06 -13.90 -3.76
N PHE A 175 1.94 -12.65 -3.31
CA PHE A 175 1.72 -11.49 -4.18
C PHE A 175 2.71 -10.39 -3.85
N SER A 176 3.23 -9.70 -4.86
CA SER A 176 4.05 -8.51 -4.66
C SER A 176 3.28 -7.27 -5.10
N VAL A 177 3.40 -6.16 -4.36
CA VAL A 177 2.86 -4.88 -4.84
C VAL A 177 3.56 -4.51 -6.15
N GLY A 178 2.78 -4.11 -7.16
CA GLY A 178 3.22 -3.87 -8.53
C GLY A 178 3.25 -5.12 -9.43
N GLU A 179 2.99 -6.31 -8.91
CA GLU A 179 2.94 -7.55 -9.68
C GLU A 179 1.73 -7.56 -10.63
N LYS A 180 1.97 -7.83 -11.92
CA LYS A 180 0.92 -8.17 -12.88
C LYS A 180 0.56 -9.64 -12.70
N ILE A 181 -0.72 -9.90 -12.41
CA ILE A 181 -1.24 -11.24 -12.13
C ILE A 181 -2.41 -11.56 -13.06
N ILE A 182 -2.62 -12.85 -13.28
CA ILE A 182 -3.89 -13.39 -13.79
C ILE A 182 -4.43 -14.33 -12.71
N VAL A 183 -5.67 -14.14 -12.31
CA VAL A 183 -6.31 -14.91 -11.24
C VAL A 183 -7.70 -15.40 -11.67
N THR A 184 -8.07 -16.57 -11.15
CA THR A 184 -9.45 -17.06 -11.17
C THR A 184 -10.02 -16.92 -9.75
N GLY A 185 -11.26 -16.49 -9.65
CA GLY A 185 -11.96 -16.41 -8.37
C GLY A 185 -13.46 -16.22 -8.51
N THR A 186 -14.16 -16.37 -7.39
CA THR A 186 -15.61 -16.14 -7.31
C THR A 186 -15.87 -14.72 -6.83
N VAL A 187 -16.84 -14.04 -7.44
CA VAL A 187 -17.29 -12.72 -7.00
C VAL A 187 -18.34 -12.89 -5.90
N SER A 188 -18.03 -12.41 -4.70
CA SER A 188 -18.92 -12.41 -3.54
C SER A 188 -19.41 -10.99 -3.26
N THR A 189 -20.69 -10.84 -2.93
CA THR A 189 -21.33 -9.54 -2.63
C THR A 189 -21.86 -9.49 -1.21
N ASP A 190 -22.03 -8.28 -0.64
CA ASP A 190 -22.50 -8.09 0.74
C ASP A 190 -21.68 -8.91 1.77
N VAL A 191 -20.35 -8.88 1.63
CA VAL A 191 -19.45 -9.71 2.43
C VAL A 191 -19.15 -9.03 3.76
N ASP A 192 -19.58 -9.65 4.86
CA ASP A 192 -19.22 -9.29 6.23
C ASP A 192 -18.12 -10.21 6.76
N LEU A 193 -16.94 -9.65 7.05
CA LEU A 193 -15.81 -10.37 7.64
C LEU A 193 -15.69 -10.14 9.17
N GLY A 194 -16.71 -9.54 9.79
CA GLY A 194 -16.74 -9.20 11.21
C GLY A 194 -15.91 -7.95 11.55
N SER A 195 -16.02 -7.51 12.81
CA SER A 195 -15.23 -6.38 13.35
C SER A 195 -15.30 -5.06 12.56
N GLY A 196 -16.38 -4.86 11.79
CA GLY A 196 -16.57 -3.66 10.97
C GLY A 196 -15.94 -3.71 9.56
N TYR A 197 -15.43 -4.87 9.12
CA TYR A 197 -14.95 -5.07 7.76
C TYR A 197 -16.09 -5.61 6.87
N TYR A 198 -16.70 -4.70 6.12
CA TYR A 198 -17.76 -5.00 5.16
C TYR A 198 -17.32 -4.60 3.74
N TYR A 199 -17.61 -5.44 2.77
CA TYR A 199 -17.29 -5.22 1.35
C TYR A 199 -18.53 -5.47 0.49
N ASP A 200 -18.94 -4.47 -0.30
CA ASP A 200 -20.04 -4.64 -1.27
C ASP A 200 -19.69 -5.67 -2.35
N VAL A 201 -18.41 -5.74 -2.74
CA VAL A 201 -17.85 -6.71 -3.69
C VAL A 201 -16.48 -7.16 -3.20
N LEU A 202 -16.25 -8.47 -3.18
CA LEU A 202 -14.98 -9.10 -2.85
C LEU A 202 -14.74 -10.29 -3.78
N ILE A 203 -13.55 -10.40 -4.36
CA ILE A 203 -13.17 -11.60 -5.12
C ILE A 203 -12.53 -12.62 -4.18
N GLU A 204 -13.00 -13.85 -4.18
CA GLU A 204 -12.35 -14.97 -3.49
C GLU A 204 -11.51 -15.79 -4.49
N ILE A 205 -10.19 -15.62 -4.43
CA ILE A 205 -9.25 -16.20 -5.39
C ILE A 205 -9.08 -17.70 -5.12
N THR A 206 -9.23 -18.50 -6.17
CA THR A 206 -9.09 -19.96 -6.16
C THR A 206 -7.85 -20.41 -6.94
N GLU A 207 -7.42 -19.65 -7.95
CA GLU A 207 -6.25 -19.95 -8.77
C GLU A 207 -5.44 -18.68 -9.08
N LYS A 208 -4.12 -18.85 -9.21
CA LYS A 208 -3.16 -17.82 -9.64
C LYS A 208 -2.28 -18.40 -10.75
N GLU A 209 -2.15 -17.68 -11.86
CA GLU A 209 -1.26 -18.00 -12.99
C GLU A 209 0.00 -17.13 -13.01
#